data_AF-A0A838JD28-F1
#
_entry.id   AF-A0A838JD28-F1
#
_cell.length_a   1.000
_cell.length_b   1.000
_cell.length_c   1.000
_cell.angle_alpha   90.00
_cell.angle_beta   90.00
_cell.angle_gamma   90.00
#
_symmetry.space_group_name_H-M   'P 1'
#
loop_
_entity.id
_entity.type
_entity.pdbx_description
1 polymer ?
#
loop_
_entity_poly.entity_id
_entity_poly.type
_entity_poly.pdbx_seq_one_letter_code
_entity_poly.pdbx_strand_id
1 'polypeptide(L)' 'IEERAHVLNFSADTPAHEAVCRNFLVLLHLLGPVVIEMGLTSDEEWSALYHEATIDSLSATFRALWFLLTAWGRVSTE' A
#
# COMPACT_ATOMS: atom_id res chain seq x y z
N ILE A 1 0.43 23.94 -12.27
CA ILE A 1 0.32 22.59 -11.68
C ILE A 1 -1.07 22.51 -11.09
N GLU A 2 -1.82 21.47 -11.43
CA GLU A 2 -3.16 21.19 -10.86
C GLU A 2 -3.03 19.98 -9.93
N GLU A 3 -3.64 20.04 -8.76
CA GLU A 3 -3.47 19.02 -7.72
C GLU A 3 -4.82 18.51 -7.23
N ARG A 4 -4.89 17.22 -6.88
CA ARG A 4 -6.08 16.59 -6.29
C ARG A 4 -5.70 15.62 -5.19
N ALA A 5 -6.23 15.87 -4.00
CA ALA A 5 -6.13 14.96 -2.87
C ALA A 5 -7.17 13.83 -2.99
N HIS A 6 -6.74 12.64 -2.58
CA HIS A 6 -7.54 11.43 -2.52
C HIS A 6 -7.36 10.77 -1.16
N VAL A 7 -8.44 10.21 -0.64
CA VAL A 7 -8.41 9.31 0.51
C VAL A 7 -8.98 7.98 0.06
N LEU A 8 -8.17 6.94 0.14
CA LEU A 8 -8.59 5.56 -0.09
C LEU A 8 -8.81 4.89 1.26
N ASN A 9 -10.07 4.63 1.60
CA ASN A 9 -10.42 3.81 2.75
C ASN A 9 -10.62 2.37 2.31
N PHE A 10 -9.81 1.48 2.86
CA PHE A 10 -9.85 0.05 2.59
C PHE A 10 -9.91 -0.75 3.89
N SER A 11 -10.65 -0.23 4.87
CA SER A 11 -11.00 -0.93 6.10
C SER A 11 -11.91 -2.13 5.84
N ALA A 12 -11.95 -3.10 6.76
CA ALA A 12 -12.63 -4.39 6.59
C ALA A 12 -14.11 -4.33 6.13
N ASP A 13 -14.81 -3.25 6.46
CA ASP A 13 -16.22 -2.99 6.21
C ASP A 13 -16.48 -2.20 4.91
N THR A 14 -15.42 -1.88 4.15
CA THR A 14 -15.52 -1.07 2.94
C THR A 14 -15.55 -1.93 1.67
N PRO A 15 -16.25 -1.51 0.61
CA PRO A 15 -16.25 -2.23 -0.67
C PRO A 15 -14.87 -2.38 -1.32
N ALA A 16 -13.94 -1.47 -1.01
CA ALA A 16 -12.59 -1.46 -1.58
C ALA A 16 -11.62 -2.42 -0.84
N HIS A 17 -11.98 -2.91 0.34
CA HIS A 17 -11.10 -3.67 1.24
C HIS A 17 -10.32 -4.77 0.54
N GLU A 18 -11.02 -5.77 0.00
CA GLU A 18 -10.40 -6.99 -0.51
C GLU A 18 -9.48 -6.69 -1.70
N ALA A 19 -9.96 -5.88 -2.65
CA ALA A 19 -9.20 -5.55 -3.84
C ALA A 19 -7.93 -4.76 -3.50
N VAL A 20 -8.01 -3.81 -2.56
CA VAL A 20 -6.87 -2.98 -2.16
C VAL A 20 -5.89 -3.77 -1.29
N CYS A 21 -6.35 -4.56 -0.32
CA CYS A 21 -5.49 -5.42 0.50
C CYS A 21 -4.71 -6.42 -0.35
N ARG A 22 -5.37 -7.07 -1.33
CA ARG A 22 -4.67 -8.00 -2.24
C ARG A 22 -3.57 -7.29 -3.04
N ASN A 23 -3.86 -6.11 -3.60
CA ASN A 23 -2.87 -5.34 -4.33
C ASN A 23 -1.73 -4.85 -3.42
N PHE A 24 -2.04 -4.49 -2.17
CA PHE A 24 -1.06 -4.05 -1.20
C PHE A 24 -0.11 -5.18 -0.80
N LEU A 25 -0.61 -6.40 -0.57
CA LEU A 25 0.25 -7.56 -0.30
C LEU A 25 1.15 -7.87 -1.51
N VAL A 26 0.65 -7.76 -2.73
CA VAL A 26 1.50 -7.89 -3.94
C VAL A 26 2.62 -6.84 -3.93
N LEU A 27 2.32 -5.59 -3.61
CA LEU A 27 3.32 -4.52 -3.49
C LEU A 27 4.38 -4.86 -2.42
N LEU A 28 3.97 -5.31 -1.23
CA LEU A 28 4.91 -5.72 -0.19
C LEU A 28 5.79 -6.86 -0.70
N HIS A 29 5.23 -7.90 -1.30
CA HIS A 29 6.03 -9.02 -1.84
C HIS A 29 7.11 -8.54 -2.81
N LEU A 30 6.79 -7.58 -3.69
CA LEU A 30 7.73 -6.99 -4.64
C LEU A 30 8.78 -6.08 -3.99
N LEU A 31 8.46 -5.45 -2.85
CA LEU A 31 9.38 -4.57 -2.12
C LEU A 31 10.43 -5.34 -1.31
N GLY A 32 10.16 -6.59 -0.92
CA GLY A 32 11.05 -7.41 -0.10
C GLY A 32 12.50 -7.39 -0.55
N PRO A 33 12.81 -7.80 -1.79
CA PRO A 33 14.19 -7.82 -2.29
C PRO A 33 14.89 -6.46 -2.15
N VAL A 34 14.17 -5.36 -2.44
CA VAL A 34 14.73 -4.01 -2.40
C VAL A 34 15.09 -3.60 -0.98
N VAL A 35 14.22 -3.86 0.01
CA VAL A 35 14.50 -3.47 1.41
C VAL A 35 15.57 -4.35 2.06
N ILE A 36 15.69 -5.61 1.65
CA ILE A 36 16.74 -6.52 2.08
C ILE A 36 18.09 -6.11 1.47
N GLU A 37 18.14 -5.80 0.17
CA GLU A 37 19.36 -5.33 -0.50
C GLU A 37 19.85 -3.99 0.06
N MET A 38 18.94 -3.12 0.49
CA MET A 38 19.27 -1.86 1.17
C MET A 38 19.73 -2.05 2.63
N GLY A 39 19.72 -3.29 3.15
CA GLY A 39 20.11 -3.60 4.53
C GLY A 39 19.15 -3.09 5.59
N LEU A 40 17.88 -2.88 5.24
CA LEU A 40 16.86 -2.38 6.19
C LEU A 40 16.27 -3.49 7.06
N THR A 41 16.35 -4.74 6.63
CA THR A 41 15.84 -5.93 7.32
C THR A 41 16.48 -7.21 6.75
N SER A 42 16.22 -8.38 7.36
CA SER A 42 16.62 -9.69 6.82
C SER A 42 15.50 -10.40 6.06
N ASP A 43 15.85 -11.48 5.35
CA ASP A 43 14.87 -12.36 4.70
C ASP A 43 13.86 -12.94 5.71
N GLU A 44 14.32 -13.41 6.88
CA GLU A 44 13.48 -13.98 7.91
C GLU A 44 12.52 -12.96 8.51
N GLU A 45 13.03 -11.77 8.85
CA GLU A 45 12.21 -10.68 9.39
C GLU A 45 11.17 -10.20 8.37
N TRP A 46 11.56 -10.01 7.11
CA TRP A 46 10.64 -9.62 6.05
C TRP A 46 9.52 -10.64 5.85
N SER A 47 9.88 -11.93 5.80
CA SER A 47 8.92 -13.03 5.66
C SER A 47 7.92 -13.09 6.82
N ALA A 48 8.39 -12.89 8.05
CA ALA A 48 7.53 -12.84 9.23
C ALA A 48 6.55 -11.65 9.17
N LEU A 49 7.04 -10.46 8.84
CA LEU A 49 6.23 -9.25 8.71
C LEU A 49 5.20 -9.36 7.56
N TYR A 50 5.61 -9.94 6.43
CA TYR A 50 4.72 -10.19 5.30
C TYR A 50 3.57 -11.13 5.68
N HIS A 51 3.88 -12.20 6.41
CA HIS A 51 2.88 -13.14 6.90
C HIS A 51 1.92 -12.51 7.92
N GLU A 52 2.43 -11.70 8.85
CA GLU A 52 1.61 -10.93 9.81
C GLU A 52 0.69 -9.95 9.08
N ALA A 53 1.20 -9.16 8.14
CA ALA A 53 0.40 -8.23 7.34
C ALA A 53 -0.72 -8.95 6.56
N THR A 54 -0.46 -10.17 6.08
CA THR A 54 -1.47 -10.99 5.41
C THR A 54 -2.60 -11.37 6.37
N ILE A 55 -2.27 -11.83 7.58
CA ILE A 55 -3.26 -12.19 8.60
C ILE A 55 -4.06 -10.97 9.06
N ASP A 56 -3.39 -9.87 9.35
CA ASP A 56 -4.03 -8.64 9.83
C ASP A 56 -5.03 -8.08 8.82
N SER A 57 -4.71 -8.14 7.53
CA SER A 57 -5.61 -7.71 6.46
C SER A 57 -6.92 -8.52 6.39
N LEU A 58 -6.96 -9.72 6.96
CA LEU A 58 -8.17 -10.55 7.02
C LEU A 58 -9.02 -10.28 8.26
N SER A 59 -8.52 -9.48 9.22
CA SER A 59 -9.24 -9.20 10.46
C SER A 59 -10.49 -8.35 10.21
N ALA A 60 -11.60 -8.70 10.85
CA ALA A 60 -12.82 -7.88 10.86
C ALA A 60 -12.60 -6.49 11.49
N THR A 61 -11.58 -6.34 12.33
CA THR A 61 -11.20 -5.06 12.96
C THR A 61 -10.13 -4.31 12.18
N PHE A 62 -9.70 -4.80 11.02
CA PHE A 62 -8.70 -4.11 10.19
C PHE A 62 -9.21 -2.75 9.74
N ARG A 63 -8.41 -1.70 9.96
CA ARG A 63 -8.71 -0.33 9.56
C ARG A 63 -7.50 0.25 8.84
N ALA A 64 -7.70 0.75 7.63
CA ALA A 64 -6.61 1.27 6.82
C ALA A 64 -7.07 2.39 5.88
N LEU A 65 -6.17 3.38 5.75
CA LEU A 65 -6.36 4.58 4.95
C LEU A 65 -5.08 4.90 4.19
N TRP A 66 -5.20 5.29 2.93
CA TRP A 66 -4.13 5.94 2.19
C TRP A 66 -4.52 7.34 1.77
N PHE A 67 -3.59 8.27 1.96
CA PHE A 67 -3.67 9.61 1.40
C PHE A 67 -2.81 9.63 0.15
N LEU A 68 -3.44 9.96 -0.98
CA LEU A 68 -2.74 10.12 -2.25
C LEU A 68 -2.95 11.54 -2.75
N LEU A 69 -1.89 12.16 -3.24
CA LEU A 69 -1.96 13.45 -3.91
C LEU A 69 -1.53 13.24 -5.35
N THR A 70 -2.45 13.48 -6.27
CA THR A 70 -2.13 13.45 -7.71
C THR A 70 -1.87 14.88 -8.16
N ALA A 71 -0.76 15.11 -8.86
CA ALA A 71 -0.43 16.40 -9.46
C ALA A 71 -0.26 16.26 -10.97
N TRP A 72 -0.89 17.16 -11.74
CA TRP A 72 -0.78 17.23 -13.18
C TRP A 72 -0.10 18.53 -13.63
N GLY A 73 0.86 18.40 -14.54
CA GLY A 73 1.38 19.53 -15.32
C GLY A 73 0.42 19.88 -16.46
N ARG A 74 0.26 21.17 -16.77
CA ARG A 74 -0.36 21.61 -18.02
C ARG A 74 0.76 22.05 -18.96
N VAL A 75 0.78 21.51 -20.17
CA VAL A 75 1.62 22.07 -21.24
C VAL A 75 0.94 23.34 -21.72
N SER A 76 1.61 24.48 -21.58
CA SER A 76 1.16 25.73 -22.20
C SER A 76 1.36 25.62 -23.71
N THR A 77 0.27 25.42 -24.44
CA THR A 77 0.27 25.66 -25.89
C THR A 77 0.14 27.16 -26.10
N GLU A 78 1.26 27.82 -26.43
CA GLU A 78 1.25 29.13 -27.10
C GLU A 78 0.77 28.99 -28.54
#